data_AF-A0A316B485-F1
#
_entry.id   AF-A0A316B485-F1
#
_cell.length_a   1.000
_cell.length_b   1.000
_cell.length_c   1.000
_cell.angle_alpha   90.00
_cell.angle_beta   90.00
_cell.angle_gamma   90.00
#
_symmetry.space_group_name_H-M   'P 1'
#
loop_
_entity.id
_entity.type
_entity.pdbx_description
1 polymer ?
#
loop_
_entity_poly.entity_id
_entity_poly.type
_entity_poly.pdbx_seq_one_letter_code
_entity_poly.pdbx_strand_id
1 'polypeptide(L)'
;MDIKKLFTAGASVALVSMMAACSDDPSSPNNPVNPPVDGTSSAGQQNPVASSSNSNGGGNSVLVSSASLSDKDEPQMACSEIMYNAADGSPLEWVEIYIAGGSDMANMQDYLLRLSGDVDFTFPAEPLKKGEYVVVTNDAAEFAKAYPTFAGRVFGGMTGKLVNEGGVVNVKVRGEGDVTCAFSSEPPWPSLADGKGRSLVYTGGIAAQSVSWCASALPNGNPGVGNDACIDVVNTVRINEVKPSILGTAGFEASWVELYNSGKEPVDVTGWTLFVKLRNEKLTINAGVVPAGGYLLLDGAKDFSDELVVSDQGGEIYLYGMVEGQESSIWLPAGKGVSGVVDVADGSIAQGPLAEATPGAMNSALKLGSVYIDEIHYHPDEKDALPFEFLELVNATAAPISLYNSTVKKGWKVEGVNIEFGPNDIIPANGRILLIPSVLEDVNDAGWGADLVRTTYSVPADVAIYTYNGKLSNRGETIAVKEPYSSTTKDGIVKYFYIWHDATLYSDAWAGLTDADGVGYSLQRANVTTMGYGPSAWKAAEPTFGK
;
A
#
# COMPACT_ATOMS: atom_id res chain seq x y z
N MET A 1 47.12 33.82 -10.05
CA MET A 1 47.89 32.57 -10.20
C MET A 1 46.97 31.47 -9.69
N ASP A 2 46.21 30.86 -10.60
CA ASP A 2 46.54 29.55 -11.26
C ASP A 2 46.44 28.38 -10.27
N ILE A 3 45.83 27.22 -10.51
CA ILE A 3 44.92 26.65 -11.53
C ILE A 3 44.67 25.18 -11.07
N LYS A 4 43.48 24.59 -11.31
CA LYS A 4 43.15 23.12 -11.32
C LYS A 4 43.29 22.35 -9.97
N LYS A 5 42.45 21.36 -9.58
CA LYS A 5 41.58 20.43 -10.30
C LYS A 5 40.69 19.65 -9.30
N LEU A 6 39.52 19.20 -9.76
CA LEU A 6 38.55 18.31 -9.09
C LEU A 6 39.11 16.90 -8.83
N PHE A 7 38.60 16.24 -7.77
CA PHE A 7 37.98 14.92 -7.89
C PHE A 7 36.73 14.83 -7.00
N THR A 8 35.63 14.46 -7.64
CA THR A 8 34.28 14.20 -7.17
C THR A 8 34.18 12.81 -6.53
N ALA A 9 33.47 12.72 -5.42
CA ALA A 9 32.76 11.50 -5.01
C ALA A 9 31.28 11.90 -4.88
N GLY A 10 30.49 11.50 -5.88
CA GLY A 10 29.05 11.70 -5.89
C GLY A 10 28.39 10.62 -5.04
N ALA A 11 27.70 11.03 -3.99
CA ALA A 11 26.62 10.27 -3.42
C ALA A 11 25.35 10.72 -4.15
N SER A 12 24.85 9.88 -5.04
CA SER A 12 23.51 10.03 -5.62
C SER A 12 22.51 9.74 -4.51
N VAL A 13 21.95 10.79 -3.91
CA VAL A 13 20.78 10.69 -3.05
C VAL A 13 19.59 10.47 -3.99
N ALA A 14 19.09 9.24 -4.06
CA ALA A 14 17.80 8.96 -4.64
C ALA A 14 16.73 9.52 -3.69
N LEU A 15 16.17 10.67 -4.03
CA LEU A 15 14.92 11.16 -3.44
C LEU A 15 13.78 10.28 -3.98
N VAL A 16 13.50 9.18 -3.29
CA VAL A 16 12.19 8.53 -3.38
C VAL A 16 11.23 9.47 -2.67
N SER A 17 10.51 10.25 -3.47
CA SER A 17 9.29 10.93 -3.04
C SER A 17 8.16 10.08 -3.59
N MET A 18 7.16 9.72 -2.77
CA MET A 18 5.73 9.59 -3.09
C MET A 18 5.05 8.70 -2.03
N MET A 19 4.46 9.34 -1.02
CA MET A 19 3.04 9.18 -0.67
C MET A 19 2.56 10.57 -0.21
N ALA A 20 1.24 10.78 -0.21
CA ALA A 20 0.55 12.07 -0.19
C ALA A 20 0.35 12.73 -1.56
N ALA A 21 -0.88 13.19 -1.80
CA ALA A 21 -1.15 14.31 -2.70
C ALA A 21 -0.69 15.67 -2.11
N CYS A 22 0.36 15.67 -1.28
CA CYS A 22 0.85 16.84 -0.56
C CYS A 22 2.38 16.82 -0.61
N SER A 23 2.99 17.70 -1.42
CA SER A 23 4.42 17.96 -1.37
C SER A 23 4.67 19.13 -0.41
N ASP A 24 5.08 18.84 0.83
CA ASP A 24 5.58 19.86 1.75
C ASP A 24 7.06 19.56 2.08
N ASP A 25 7.95 20.42 1.62
CA ASP A 25 9.41 20.35 1.83
C ASP A 25 9.88 21.58 2.63
N PRO A 26 10.60 21.42 3.74
CA PRO A 26 11.59 22.42 4.10
C PRO A 26 12.96 21.88 4.60
N SER A 27 13.98 22.58 4.12
CA SER A 27 15.43 22.50 4.34
C SER A 27 15.96 22.85 5.75
N SER A 28 17.01 22.10 6.18
CA SER A 28 18.18 22.33 7.10
C SER A 28 18.48 23.75 7.69
N PRO A 29 19.33 24.00 8.75
CA PRO A 29 20.57 23.27 9.16
C PRO A 29 21.09 23.30 10.67
N ASN A 30 22.15 22.49 10.93
CA ASN A 30 23.34 22.67 11.83
C ASN A 30 23.33 22.56 13.40
N ASN A 31 23.98 21.47 13.91
CA ASN A 31 25.19 21.34 14.80
C ASN A 31 25.39 22.20 16.09
N PRO A 32 26.34 21.88 17.02
CA PRO A 32 27.07 20.63 17.38
C PRO A 32 27.15 20.38 18.92
N VAL A 33 27.88 19.34 19.39
CA VAL A 33 28.94 19.37 20.46
C VAL A 33 29.28 17.94 20.94
N ASN A 34 30.57 17.73 21.18
CA ASN A 34 31.31 16.48 21.43
C ASN A 34 31.84 16.45 22.91
N PRO A 35 32.76 15.53 23.30
CA PRO A 35 32.63 14.25 24.04
C PRO A 35 33.05 14.36 25.54
N PRO A 36 33.15 13.26 26.36
CA PRO A 36 34.40 12.45 26.46
C PRO A 36 34.20 10.94 26.87
N VAL A 37 34.96 9.98 26.33
CA VAL A 37 36.22 9.33 26.83
C VAL A 37 36.06 8.12 27.79
N ASP A 38 36.69 7.02 27.35
CA ASP A 38 37.30 5.83 28.01
C ASP A 38 36.53 4.92 28.99
N GLY A 39 36.77 3.60 28.81
CA GLY A 39 36.61 2.64 29.91
C GLY A 39 36.51 1.15 29.58
N THR A 40 37.47 0.60 28.83
CA THR A 40 38.03 -0.78 28.88
C THR A 40 37.28 -1.97 29.53
N SER A 41 37.41 -3.13 28.83
CA SER A 41 37.74 -4.49 29.32
C SER A 41 36.64 -5.58 29.40
N SER A 42 36.51 -6.29 28.28
CA SER A 42 36.75 -7.73 28.05
C SER A 42 36.58 -8.79 29.16
N ALA A 43 36.02 -9.91 28.66
CA ALA A 43 36.17 -11.33 29.04
C ALA A 43 35.34 -11.80 30.24
N GLY A 44 34.57 -12.87 30.18
CA GLY A 44 34.42 -13.93 29.19
C GLY A 44 34.06 -15.22 29.94
N GLN A 45 33.26 -16.07 29.29
CA GLN A 45 33.18 -17.55 29.41
C GLN A 45 31.79 -18.15 29.68
N GLN A 46 31.41 -18.98 28.70
CA GLN A 46 30.88 -20.34 28.83
C GLN A 46 29.36 -20.57 29.00
N ASN A 47 28.72 -20.83 27.84
CA ASN A 47 27.78 -21.92 27.55
C ASN A 47 28.10 -23.24 28.29
N PRO A 48 27.19 -24.25 28.46
CA PRO A 48 26.21 -24.69 27.44
C PRO A 48 24.86 -25.33 27.90
N VAL A 49 23.89 -25.33 26.95
CA VAL A 49 23.06 -26.46 26.42
C VAL A 49 22.24 -27.39 27.35
N ALA A 50 20.94 -27.54 27.05
CA ALA A 50 20.17 -28.80 26.80
C ALA A 50 18.65 -28.54 27.02
N SER A 51 17.79 -28.51 26.00
CA SER A 51 17.13 -29.60 25.24
C SER A 51 15.98 -30.35 25.96
N SER A 52 14.81 -30.34 25.30
CA SER A 52 13.85 -31.44 25.07
C SER A 52 12.49 -31.51 25.81
N SER A 53 11.44 -31.32 24.99
CA SER A 53 10.34 -32.26 24.64
C SER A 53 9.02 -32.37 25.44
N ASN A 54 7.94 -32.16 24.66
CA ASN A 54 6.63 -32.85 24.56
C ASN A 54 5.56 -32.74 25.67
N SER A 55 4.35 -32.28 25.32
CA SER A 55 3.22 -33.16 24.89
C SER A 55 1.85 -32.44 24.71
N ASN A 56 1.05 -33.03 23.81
CA ASN A 56 -0.28 -32.69 23.24
C ASN A 56 -1.44 -32.20 24.14
N GLY A 57 -2.36 -31.43 23.50
CA GLY A 57 -3.79 -31.35 23.82
C GLY A 57 -4.56 -30.53 22.76
N GLY A 58 -5.59 -31.11 22.12
CA GLY A 58 -6.18 -30.61 20.85
C GLY A 58 -7.31 -29.57 20.94
N GLY A 59 -7.67 -29.04 19.76
CA GLY A 59 -8.84 -28.20 19.50
C GLY A 59 -8.96 -27.89 18.00
N ASN A 60 -10.13 -28.18 17.42
CA ASN A 60 -10.45 -27.93 16.01
C ASN A 60 -10.55 -26.42 15.75
N SER A 61 -9.68 -25.91 14.89
CA SER A 61 -9.78 -24.61 14.22
C SER A 61 -9.33 -24.84 12.79
N VAL A 62 -10.21 -24.66 11.81
CA VAL A 62 -9.79 -24.58 10.40
C VAL A 62 -9.20 -23.19 10.21
N LEU A 63 -7.96 -23.04 10.68
CA LEU A 63 -7.05 -22.03 10.16
C LEU A 63 -6.77 -22.43 8.72
N VAL A 64 -7.08 -21.55 7.78
CA VAL A 64 -6.31 -21.54 6.54
C VAL A 64 -4.94 -21.01 6.95
N SER A 65 -4.10 -21.91 7.49
CA SER A 65 -2.67 -21.68 7.60
C SER A 65 -2.15 -21.38 6.20
N SER A 66 -1.12 -20.55 6.12
CA SER A 66 -0.24 -20.17 5.00
C SER A 66 0.32 -21.34 4.17
N ALA A 67 -0.53 -22.27 3.76
CA ALA A 67 -0.24 -23.46 3.00
C ALA A 67 -0.48 -23.20 1.51
N SER A 68 0.36 -22.33 0.96
CA SER A 68 0.81 -22.43 -0.43
C SER A 68 2.24 -21.88 -0.62
N LEU A 69 3.02 -21.75 0.45
CA LEU A 69 4.48 -21.73 0.33
C LEU A 69 4.90 -23.16 0.00
N SER A 70 5.19 -23.45 -1.27
CA SER A 70 5.89 -24.68 -1.63
C SER A 70 7.15 -24.80 -0.77
N ASP A 71 7.50 -26.02 -0.32
CA ASP A 71 8.77 -26.35 0.31
C ASP A 71 9.95 -25.85 -0.54
N LYS A 72 10.33 -24.59 -0.32
CA LYS A 72 11.59 -24.00 -0.74
C LYS A 72 12.45 -24.06 0.52
N ASP A 73 13.57 -24.78 0.44
CA ASP A 73 14.53 -24.89 1.55
C ASP A 73 15.07 -23.51 1.99
N GLU A 74 14.79 -22.44 1.25
CA GLU A 74 15.23 -21.06 1.51
C GLU A 74 14.38 -20.33 2.58
N PRO A 75 14.99 -19.47 3.42
CA PRO A 75 14.27 -18.68 4.42
C PRO A 75 13.16 -17.82 3.82
N GLN A 76 11.95 -17.91 4.38
CA GLN A 76 10.81 -17.09 3.98
C GLN A 76 10.59 -15.99 5.03
N MET A 77 10.79 -14.74 4.66
CA MET A 77 10.68 -13.60 5.57
C MET A 77 9.22 -13.13 5.73
N ALA A 78 8.93 -12.50 6.86
CA ALA A 78 7.66 -11.85 7.14
C ALA A 78 7.88 -10.59 8.00
N CYS A 79 6.98 -9.62 7.89
CA CYS A 79 6.83 -8.57 8.89
C CYS A 79 5.70 -8.95 9.86
N SER A 80 5.89 -8.71 11.14
CA SER A 80 4.88 -8.97 12.17
C SER A 80 4.24 -7.69 12.70
N GLU A 81 5.01 -6.60 12.80
CA GLU A 81 4.52 -5.37 13.42
C GLU A 81 5.25 -4.13 12.85
N ILE A 82 4.52 -3.02 12.66
CA ILE A 82 5.05 -1.76 12.12
C ILE A 82 4.55 -0.59 12.98
N MET A 83 5.49 0.20 13.52
CA MET A 83 5.21 1.51 14.10
C MET A 83 5.70 2.59 13.13
N TYR A 84 4.78 3.14 12.34
CA TYR A 84 5.10 4.17 11.33
C TYR A 84 4.73 5.59 11.76
N ASN A 85 3.85 5.73 12.76
CA ASN A 85 3.47 7.03 13.32
C ASN A 85 3.17 6.89 14.81
N ALA A 86 4.21 7.02 15.64
CA ALA A 86 4.11 6.92 17.09
C ALA A 86 3.28 8.07 17.71
N ALA A 87 2.79 7.85 18.93
CA ALA A 87 2.00 8.86 19.65
C ALA A 87 2.79 10.15 19.94
N ASP A 88 2.05 11.22 20.23
CA ASP A 88 2.55 12.49 20.75
C ASP A 88 3.60 13.18 19.85
N GLY A 89 3.60 12.86 18.56
CA GLY A 89 4.56 13.39 17.58
C GLY A 89 5.98 12.85 17.78
N SER A 90 6.13 11.71 18.47
CA SER A 90 7.42 11.02 18.59
C SER A 90 7.94 10.65 17.19
N PRO A 91 9.23 10.89 16.90
CA PRO A 91 9.83 10.48 15.63
C PRO A 91 10.16 8.98 15.60
N LEU A 92 9.86 8.22 16.66
CA LEU A 92 10.22 6.81 16.75
C LEU A 92 9.46 5.99 15.71
N GLU A 93 10.23 5.32 14.85
CA GLU A 93 9.75 4.41 13.83
C GLU A 93 10.47 3.07 13.97
N TRP A 94 9.73 1.98 13.78
CA TRP A 94 10.33 0.65 13.77
C TRP A 94 9.49 -0.37 13.01
N VAL A 95 10.19 -1.40 12.53
CA VAL A 95 9.61 -2.55 11.84
C VAL A 95 10.11 -3.81 12.54
N GLU A 96 9.20 -4.74 12.80
CA GLU A 96 9.53 -6.07 13.27
C GLU A 96 9.45 -7.09 12.14
N ILE A 97 10.50 -7.89 11.98
CA ILE A 97 10.58 -8.94 10.97
C ILE A 97 11.02 -10.27 11.60
N TYR A 98 10.73 -11.36 10.90
CA TYR A 98 11.16 -12.70 11.28
C TYR A 98 11.20 -13.65 10.07
N ILE A 99 11.82 -14.81 10.25
CA ILE A 99 11.73 -15.93 9.30
C ILE A 99 10.47 -16.75 9.63
N ALA A 100 9.44 -16.66 8.80
CA ALA A 100 8.17 -17.36 8.96
C ALA A 100 8.20 -18.81 8.43
N GLY A 101 8.99 -19.06 7.39
CA GLY A 101 9.06 -20.34 6.69
C GLY A 101 10.48 -20.70 6.25
N GLY A 102 10.68 -21.91 5.71
CA GLY A 102 12.01 -22.34 5.24
C GLY A 102 13.01 -22.65 6.36
N SER A 103 14.31 -22.45 6.07
CA SER A 103 15.44 -22.73 6.95
C SER A 103 15.89 -21.53 7.80
N ASP A 104 16.72 -21.79 8.81
CA ASP A 104 17.48 -20.74 9.52
C ASP A 104 18.46 -20.04 8.55
N MET A 105 18.78 -18.78 8.83
CA MET A 105 19.95 -18.10 8.24
C MET A 105 21.16 -18.26 9.15
N ALA A 106 22.20 -18.95 8.67
CA ALA A 106 23.46 -19.04 9.39
C ALA A 106 24.18 -17.67 9.48
N ASN A 107 23.95 -16.80 8.49
CA ASN A 107 24.55 -15.48 8.38
C ASN A 107 23.68 -14.59 7.47
N MET A 108 23.04 -13.56 8.02
CA MET A 108 22.13 -12.67 7.28
C MET A 108 22.77 -12.01 6.05
N GLN A 109 24.09 -11.74 6.08
CA GLN A 109 24.79 -11.14 4.92
C GLN A 109 24.96 -12.10 3.75
N ASP A 110 25.13 -13.40 4.01
CA ASP A 110 25.27 -14.40 2.94
C ASP A 110 23.96 -14.59 2.16
N TYR A 111 22.83 -14.27 2.83
CA TYR A 111 21.49 -14.23 2.25
C TYR A 111 21.10 -12.84 1.74
N LEU A 112 22.01 -11.85 1.74
CA LEU A 112 21.74 -10.46 1.33
C LEU A 112 20.51 -9.84 2.00
N LEU A 113 20.23 -10.24 3.26
CA LEU A 113 19.08 -9.74 4.00
C LEU A 113 19.19 -8.22 4.18
N ARG A 114 18.16 -7.50 3.76
CA ARG A 114 18.05 -6.03 3.87
C ARG A 114 16.60 -5.57 3.94
N LEU A 115 16.39 -4.40 4.54
CA LEU A 115 15.19 -3.59 4.30
C LEU A 115 15.45 -2.64 3.12
N SER A 116 14.43 -2.39 2.32
CA SER A 116 14.39 -1.41 1.23
C SER A 116 12.96 -0.88 1.04
N GLY A 117 12.76 0.11 0.17
CA GLY A 117 11.47 0.79 -0.02
C GLY A 117 11.53 2.17 0.64
N ASP A 118 10.63 2.42 1.60
CA ASP A 118 10.59 3.66 2.38
C ASP A 118 11.77 3.78 3.36
N VAL A 119 12.31 2.64 3.77
CA VAL A 119 13.41 2.52 4.69
C VAL A 119 14.47 1.57 4.15
N ASP A 120 15.73 1.87 4.44
CA ASP A 120 16.87 1.05 4.09
C ASP A 120 17.60 0.59 5.35
N PHE A 121 17.96 -0.69 5.37
CA PHE A 121 18.79 -1.26 6.42
C PHE A 121 19.54 -2.50 5.92
N THR A 122 20.85 -2.58 6.15
CA THR A 122 21.64 -3.78 5.84
C THR A 122 21.96 -4.53 7.12
N PHE A 123 21.60 -5.80 7.18
CA PHE A 123 21.80 -6.61 8.38
C PHE A 123 23.27 -7.03 8.56
N PRO A 124 23.73 -7.22 9.81
CA PRO A 124 25.11 -7.63 10.10
C PRO A 124 25.36 -9.10 9.79
N ALA A 125 26.64 -9.51 9.82
CA ALA A 125 27.06 -10.90 9.60
C ALA A 125 26.78 -11.81 10.81
N GLU A 126 25.49 -12.00 11.13
CA GLU A 126 25.03 -12.77 12.29
C GLU A 126 23.93 -13.77 11.88
N PRO A 127 23.76 -14.87 12.63
CA PRO A 127 22.66 -15.80 12.38
C PRO A 127 21.30 -15.22 12.79
N LEU A 128 20.27 -15.64 12.07
CA LEU A 128 18.85 -15.42 12.36
C LEU A 128 18.11 -16.75 12.28
N LYS A 129 17.45 -17.16 13.37
CA LYS A 129 16.73 -18.43 13.40
C LYS A 129 15.30 -18.29 12.91
N LYS A 130 14.73 -19.38 12.40
CA LYS A 130 13.30 -19.50 12.14
C LYS A 130 12.50 -19.17 13.39
N GLY A 131 11.51 -18.30 13.24
CA GLY A 131 10.67 -17.81 14.33
C GLY A 131 11.35 -16.85 15.31
N GLU A 132 12.59 -16.43 15.05
CA GLU A 132 13.23 -15.36 15.81
C GLU A 132 12.79 -13.99 15.28
N TYR A 133 12.18 -13.18 16.15
CA TYR A 133 11.78 -11.81 15.85
C TYR A 133 12.93 -10.83 16.08
N VAL A 134 13.12 -9.91 15.15
CA VAL A 134 14.09 -8.82 15.26
C VAL A 134 13.41 -7.50 14.93
N VAL A 135 13.74 -6.47 15.72
CA VAL A 135 13.25 -5.11 15.52
C VAL A 135 14.32 -4.29 14.81
N VAL A 136 13.95 -3.55 13.79
CA VAL A 136 14.79 -2.55 13.12
C VAL A 136 14.17 -1.18 13.35
N THR A 137 14.94 -0.22 13.87
CA THR A 137 14.45 1.10 14.27
C THR A 137 15.34 2.22 13.76
N ASN A 138 14.73 3.40 13.54
CA ASN A 138 15.46 4.60 13.16
C ASN A 138 16.36 5.12 14.30
N ASP A 139 15.93 5.01 15.56
CA ASP A 139 16.70 5.44 16.72
C ASP A 139 16.61 4.41 17.86
N ALA A 140 17.69 3.64 18.05
CA ALA A 140 17.77 2.63 19.10
C ALA A 140 17.74 3.22 20.53
N ALA A 141 18.19 4.47 20.71
CA ALA A 141 18.14 5.12 22.02
C ALA A 141 16.71 5.57 22.35
N GLU A 142 15.97 6.10 21.36
CA GLU A 142 14.56 6.44 21.52
C GLU A 142 13.70 5.19 21.71
N PHE A 143 13.98 4.12 20.95
CA PHE A 143 13.35 2.81 21.15
C PHE A 143 13.56 2.31 22.58
N ALA A 144 14.78 2.35 23.11
CA ALA A 144 15.07 1.92 24.48
C ALA A 144 14.36 2.75 25.56
N LYS A 145 14.06 4.04 25.28
CA LYS A 145 13.23 4.87 26.18
C LYS A 145 11.77 4.47 26.12
N ALA A 146 11.24 4.19 24.93
CA ALA A 146 9.86 3.75 24.74
C ALA A 146 9.62 2.35 25.32
N TYR A 147 10.60 1.45 25.23
CA TYR A 147 10.51 0.05 25.67
C TYR A 147 11.64 -0.33 26.65
N PRO A 148 11.67 0.23 27.89
CA PRO A 148 12.79 0.06 28.83
C PRO A 148 12.94 -1.37 29.38
N THR A 149 11.95 -2.23 29.14
CA THR A 149 11.96 -3.64 29.56
C THR A 149 12.17 -4.61 28.39
N PHE A 150 12.32 -4.10 27.17
CA PHE A 150 12.56 -4.91 25.99
C PHE A 150 13.92 -5.63 26.09
N ALA A 151 13.92 -6.94 25.88
CA ALA A 151 15.10 -7.79 25.96
C ALA A 151 15.39 -8.57 24.66
N GLY A 152 14.64 -8.28 23.59
CA GLY A 152 14.84 -8.88 22.28
C GLY A 152 16.02 -8.28 21.51
N ARG A 153 16.12 -8.63 20.23
CA ARG A 153 17.17 -8.10 19.34
C ARG A 153 16.66 -6.83 18.64
N VAL A 154 17.36 -5.71 18.85
CA VAL A 154 17.13 -4.44 18.14
C VAL A 154 18.33 -4.09 17.29
N PHE A 155 18.08 -3.72 16.04
CA PHE A 155 19.03 -3.04 15.18
C PHE A 155 18.65 -1.58 15.01
N GLY A 156 19.55 -0.67 15.38
CA GLY A 156 19.38 0.77 15.14
C GLY A 156 20.02 1.22 13.82
N GLY A 157 19.65 2.42 13.38
CA GLY A 157 20.24 3.02 12.18
C GLY A 157 19.50 2.72 10.88
N MET A 158 18.21 2.38 10.98
CA MET A 158 17.30 2.38 9.83
C MET A 158 17.31 3.78 9.20
N THR A 159 17.70 3.87 7.92
CA THR A 159 17.68 5.13 7.16
C THR A 159 16.41 5.20 6.31
N GLY A 160 16.08 6.39 5.82
CA GLY A 160 14.78 6.64 5.19
C GLY A 160 13.74 7.06 6.22
N LYS A 161 12.46 6.96 5.87
CA LYS A 161 11.35 7.32 6.74
C LYS A 161 10.11 6.49 6.37
N LEU A 162 9.46 5.90 7.37
CA LEU A 162 8.11 5.38 7.18
C LEU A 162 7.14 6.56 7.05
N VAL A 163 6.87 7.00 5.82
CA VAL A 163 6.04 8.20 5.58
C VAL A 163 4.59 7.96 6.02
N ASN A 164 4.08 8.83 6.88
CA ASN A 164 2.81 8.61 7.59
C ASN A 164 1.63 8.39 6.65
N GLU A 165 1.64 9.01 5.46
CA GLU A 165 0.61 8.87 4.44
C GLU A 165 0.57 7.46 3.81
N GLY A 166 1.62 6.68 4.02
CA GLY A 166 1.73 5.29 3.67
C GLY A 166 3.00 4.99 2.90
N GLY A 167 3.31 3.70 2.79
CA GLY A 167 4.61 3.26 2.33
C GLY A 167 4.69 1.76 2.19
N VAL A 168 5.86 1.30 1.77
CA VAL A 168 6.20 -0.13 1.79
C VAL A 168 7.55 -0.36 2.44
N VAL A 169 7.61 -1.44 3.22
CA VAL A 169 8.86 -2.02 3.70
C VAL A 169 9.07 -3.34 2.99
N ASN A 170 10.08 -3.39 2.13
CA ASN A 170 10.50 -4.59 1.45
C ASN A 170 11.58 -5.29 2.28
N VAL A 171 11.26 -6.47 2.82
CA VAL A 171 12.25 -7.36 3.43
C VAL A 171 12.81 -8.24 2.32
N LYS A 172 14.04 -7.95 1.91
CA LYS A 172 14.69 -8.58 0.76
C LYS A 172 15.72 -9.60 1.22
N VAL A 173 15.70 -10.77 0.61
CA VAL A 173 16.67 -11.85 0.71
C VAL A 173 17.13 -12.26 -0.68
N ARG A 174 18.23 -13.00 -0.76
CA ARG A 174 18.69 -13.63 -1.99
C ARG A 174 17.78 -14.81 -2.32
N GLY A 175 17.33 -14.89 -3.57
CA GLY A 175 16.49 -15.99 -4.04
C GLY A 175 15.03 -15.72 -3.74
N GLU A 176 14.29 -16.75 -3.33
CA GLU A 176 12.87 -16.66 -3.04
C GLU A 176 12.65 -16.56 -1.53
N GLY A 177 11.79 -15.64 -1.08
CA GLY A 177 11.50 -15.46 0.34
C GLY A 177 11.34 -14.02 0.80
N ASP A 178 11.44 -13.05 -0.13
CA ASP A 178 11.11 -11.65 0.17
C ASP A 178 9.67 -11.48 0.65
N VAL A 179 9.41 -10.43 1.41
CA VAL A 179 8.05 -9.93 1.66
C VAL A 179 7.98 -8.42 1.46
N THR A 180 6.84 -7.95 0.96
CA THR A 180 6.51 -6.52 0.91
C THR A 180 5.37 -6.23 1.87
N CYS A 181 5.65 -5.37 2.84
CA CYS A 181 4.73 -5.00 3.92
C CYS A 181 4.30 -3.56 3.70
N ALA A 182 3.03 -3.34 3.37
CA ALA A 182 2.49 -1.99 3.20
C ALA A 182 1.98 -1.42 4.52
N PHE A 183 1.87 -0.11 4.57
CA PHE A 183 1.20 0.63 5.64
C PHE A 183 0.64 1.94 5.08
N SER A 184 -0.36 2.53 5.74
CA SER A 184 -0.86 3.87 5.41
C SER A 184 -1.72 4.42 6.54
N SER A 185 -1.80 5.75 6.64
CA SER A 185 -2.82 6.45 7.44
C SER A 185 -4.15 6.65 6.70
N GLU A 186 -4.18 6.35 5.41
CA GLU A 186 -5.33 6.56 4.56
C GLU A 186 -6.24 5.34 4.53
N PRO A 187 -7.54 5.51 4.23
CA PRO A 187 -8.47 4.38 4.24
C PRO A 187 -8.05 3.26 3.27
N PRO A 188 -8.27 1.99 3.65
CA PRO A 188 -9.03 1.54 4.81
C PRO A 188 -8.13 1.07 5.98
N TRP A 189 -6.93 1.65 6.12
CA TRP A 189 -5.99 1.22 7.16
C TRP A 189 -6.45 1.63 8.57
N PRO A 190 -6.07 0.87 9.63
CA PRO A 190 -6.47 1.15 11.00
C PRO A 190 -6.02 2.53 11.48
N SER A 191 -6.96 3.41 11.80
CA SER A 191 -6.66 4.81 12.14
C SER A 191 -6.00 4.97 13.50
N LEU A 192 -6.04 3.95 14.36
CA LEU A 192 -5.33 3.95 15.63
C LEU A 192 -3.82 3.73 15.48
N ALA A 193 -3.39 3.18 14.34
CA ALA A 193 -1.97 3.04 14.03
C ALA A 193 -1.33 4.33 13.50
N ASP A 194 -2.16 5.33 13.21
CA ASP A 194 -1.74 6.63 12.68
C ASP A 194 -1.63 7.68 13.80
N GLY A 195 -0.51 7.73 14.51
CA GLY A 195 -0.20 8.81 15.45
C GLY A 195 -1.02 8.77 16.75
N LYS A 196 -1.87 7.75 16.91
CA LYS A 196 -2.65 7.49 18.13
C LYS A 196 -2.01 6.44 19.03
N GLY A 197 -0.77 6.09 18.74
CA GLY A 197 0.10 5.30 19.60
C GLY A 197 -0.02 3.80 19.46
N ARG A 198 -0.86 3.25 18.58
CA ARG A 198 -0.82 1.81 18.29
C ARG A 198 0.08 1.57 17.08
N SER A 199 0.66 0.38 17.00
CA SER A 199 1.32 -0.14 15.80
C SER A 199 0.31 -0.89 14.92
N LEU A 200 0.70 -1.15 13.66
CA LEU A 200 0.06 -2.15 12.82
C LEU A 200 0.58 -3.54 13.17
N VAL A 201 -0.31 -4.47 13.46
CA VAL A 201 -0.01 -5.89 13.69
C VAL A 201 -0.50 -6.70 12.50
N TYR A 202 0.36 -7.55 11.95
CA TYR A 202 0.03 -8.44 10.84
C TYR A 202 -0.84 -9.61 11.31
N THR A 203 -1.96 -9.84 10.62
CA THR A 203 -2.98 -10.83 11.00
C THR A 203 -3.03 -12.04 10.06
N GLY A 204 -2.21 -12.05 9.01
CA GLY A 204 -2.20 -13.07 7.97
C GLY A 204 -2.73 -12.54 6.63
N GLY A 205 -2.49 -13.28 5.54
CA GLY A 205 -2.88 -12.88 4.19
C GLY A 205 -1.75 -12.14 3.44
N ILE A 206 -2.10 -11.28 2.50
CA ILE A 206 -1.12 -10.55 1.69
C ILE A 206 -0.68 -9.30 2.45
N ALA A 207 0.57 -9.22 2.88
CA ALA A 207 1.09 -8.12 3.72
C ALA A 207 1.07 -6.73 3.04
N ALA A 208 0.85 -6.67 1.72
CA ALA A 208 0.60 -5.43 1.00
C ALA A 208 -0.86 -4.92 1.12
N GLN A 209 -1.78 -5.73 1.64
CA GLN A 209 -3.20 -5.40 1.76
C GLN A 209 -3.55 -4.98 3.17
N SER A 210 -4.32 -3.91 3.33
CA SER A 210 -4.78 -3.38 4.62
C SER A 210 -5.57 -4.39 5.46
N VAL A 211 -6.32 -5.31 4.82
CA VAL A 211 -7.09 -6.36 5.51
C VAL A 211 -6.21 -7.36 6.28
N SER A 212 -4.92 -7.41 5.94
CA SER A 212 -3.91 -8.25 6.60
C SER A 212 -3.30 -7.58 7.83
N TRP A 213 -3.80 -6.40 8.21
CA TRP A 213 -3.29 -5.61 9.32
C TRP A 213 -4.41 -5.12 10.24
N CYS A 214 -4.09 -5.00 11.52
CA CYS A 214 -4.97 -4.41 12.51
C CYS A 214 -4.18 -3.48 13.43
N ALA A 215 -4.87 -2.63 14.20
CA ALA A 215 -4.22 -1.90 15.28
C ALA A 215 -3.88 -2.84 16.44
N SER A 216 -2.66 -2.73 16.97
CA SER A 216 -2.20 -3.51 18.13
C SER A 216 -3.13 -3.38 19.35
N ALA A 217 -3.32 -4.46 20.11
CA ALA A 217 -4.09 -4.47 21.35
C ALA A 217 -3.45 -3.62 22.45
N LEU A 218 -2.12 -3.49 22.44
CA LEU A 218 -1.38 -2.71 23.42
C LEU A 218 -1.08 -1.31 22.89
N PRO A 219 -1.26 -0.26 23.71
CA PRO A 219 -0.67 1.03 23.42
C PRO A 219 0.84 0.89 23.23
N ASN A 220 1.37 1.57 22.23
CA ASN A 220 2.75 1.53 21.74
C ASN A 220 3.20 0.21 21.11
N GLY A 221 2.31 -0.74 20.84
CA GLY A 221 2.68 -2.02 20.25
C GLY A 221 3.35 -2.99 21.22
N ASN A 222 3.79 -4.14 20.71
CA ASN A 222 4.38 -5.20 21.53
C ASN A 222 5.62 -5.85 20.87
N PRO A 223 6.66 -5.05 20.58
CA PRO A 223 7.82 -5.55 19.87
C PRO A 223 8.50 -6.71 20.61
N GLY A 224 9.00 -7.67 19.84
CA GLY A 224 9.87 -8.79 20.20
C GLY A 224 9.13 -10.05 20.63
N VAL A 225 7.79 -10.02 20.69
CA VAL A 225 6.97 -11.12 21.21
C VAL A 225 6.44 -11.99 20.09
N GLY A 226 5.93 -11.36 19.03
CA GLY A 226 5.27 -12.03 17.92
C GLY A 226 3.88 -12.58 18.28
N ASN A 227 3.09 -12.89 17.25
CA ASN A 227 1.66 -13.25 17.39
C ASN A 227 0.88 -12.24 18.22
N ASP A 228 1.16 -10.96 18.02
CA ASP A 228 0.54 -9.89 18.78
C ASP A 228 -0.96 -9.84 18.54
N ALA A 229 -1.69 -9.48 19.60
CA ALA A 229 -3.13 -9.38 19.51
C ALA A 229 -3.53 -8.06 18.84
N CYS A 230 -4.59 -8.10 18.04
CA CYS A 230 -5.32 -6.90 17.63
C CYS A 230 -6.12 -6.35 18.81
N ILE A 231 -6.46 -5.06 18.74
CA ILE A 231 -7.50 -4.49 19.59
C ILE A 231 -8.76 -5.37 19.54
N ASP A 232 -9.23 -5.80 20.72
CA ASP A 232 -10.35 -6.75 20.85
C ASP A 232 -11.68 -6.03 20.65
N VAL A 233 -12.06 -5.88 19.38
CA VAL A 233 -13.28 -5.18 18.96
C VAL A 233 -13.92 -5.88 17.76
N VAL A 234 -15.25 -5.95 17.79
CA VAL A 234 -16.03 -6.55 16.71
C VAL A 234 -16.37 -5.48 15.68
N ASN A 235 -15.71 -5.56 14.53
CA ASN A 235 -15.95 -4.71 13.37
C ASN A 235 -16.76 -5.46 12.31
N THR A 236 -18.09 -5.39 12.43
CA THR A 236 -19.00 -5.96 11.42
C THR A 236 -19.67 -4.90 10.56
N VAL A 237 -19.75 -3.66 11.03
CA VAL A 237 -20.35 -2.54 10.29
C VAL A 237 -19.27 -1.81 9.51
N ARG A 238 -19.46 -1.67 8.19
CA ARG A 238 -18.61 -0.86 7.31
C ARG A 238 -19.38 0.24 6.61
N ILE A 239 -18.68 1.31 6.22
CA ILE A 239 -19.16 2.19 5.15
C ILE A 239 -19.21 1.37 3.86
N ASN A 240 -20.40 1.25 3.26
CA ASN A 240 -20.65 0.40 2.12
C ASN A 240 -20.66 1.20 0.81
N GLU A 241 -21.42 2.31 0.78
CA GLU A 241 -21.59 3.14 -0.40
C GLU A 241 -21.81 4.60 0.03
N VAL A 242 -21.28 5.54 -0.74
CA VAL A 242 -21.40 6.99 -0.49
C VAL A 242 -21.75 7.71 -1.78
N LYS A 243 -22.79 8.54 -1.71
CA LYS A 243 -23.16 9.48 -2.78
C LYS A 243 -22.63 10.88 -2.46
N PRO A 244 -21.74 11.45 -3.30
CA PRO A 244 -21.30 12.84 -3.17
C PRO A 244 -22.46 13.84 -3.21
N SER A 245 -22.33 14.94 -2.46
CA SER A 245 -23.31 16.02 -2.39
C SER A 245 -23.43 16.78 -3.71
N ILE A 246 -24.64 16.86 -4.23
CA ILE A 246 -24.95 17.68 -5.41
C ILE A 246 -25.36 19.08 -4.96
N LEU A 247 -24.50 20.08 -5.20
CA LEU A 247 -24.79 21.49 -4.88
C LEU A 247 -26.12 21.94 -5.49
N GLY A 248 -26.98 22.54 -4.66
CA GLY A 248 -28.31 23.03 -5.07
C GLY A 248 -29.41 21.96 -5.11
N THR A 249 -29.11 20.73 -4.70
CA THR A 249 -30.09 19.64 -4.49
C THR A 249 -30.25 19.42 -2.99
N ALA A 250 -31.45 19.06 -2.52
CA ALA A 250 -31.74 18.85 -1.09
C ALA A 250 -32.23 17.42 -0.81
N GLY A 251 -32.05 16.95 0.44
CA GLY A 251 -32.51 15.64 0.93
C GLY A 251 -31.74 14.45 0.36
N PHE A 252 -32.38 13.28 0.28
CA PHE A 252 -31.81 12.03 -0.26
C PHE A 252 -31.24 12.15 -1.68
N GLU A 253 -31.74 13.10 -2.47
CA GLU A 253 -31.18 13.39 -3.80
C GLU A 253 -29.86 14.14 -3.75
N ALA A 254 -29.55 14.81 -2.63
CA ALA A 254 -28.33 15.55 -2.41
C ALA A 254 -27.15 14.63 -2.05
N SER A 255 -27.23 13.89 -0.95
CA SER A 255 -26.19 12.95 -0.49
C SER A 255 -26.74 11.90 0.47
N TRP A 256 -26.03 10.78 0.58
CA TRP A 256 -26.31 9.74 1.54
C TRP A 256 -25.07 8.88 1.79
N VAL A 257 -25.06 8.19 2.91
CA VAL A 257 -24.09 7.15 3.27
C VAL A 257 -24.85 5.89 3.59
N GLU A 258 -24.40 4.77 3.04
CA GLU A 258 -24.91 3.46 3.38
C GLU A 258 -23.91 2.69 4.23
N LEU A 259 -24.42 2.04 5.26
CA LEU A 259 -23.69 1.11 6.10
C LEU A 259 -24.11 -0.33 5.81
N TYR A 260 -23.16 -1.25 5.84
CA TYR A 260 -23.41 -2.69 5.73
C TYR A 260 -22.90 -3.41 6.97
N ASN A 261 -23.69 -4.35 7.49
CA ASN A 261 -23.31 -5.19 8.62
C ASN A 261 -23.08 -6.64 8.16
N SER A 262 -21.84 -7.08 8.12
CA SER A 262 -21.45 -8.46 7.79
C SER A 262 -21.73 -9.47 8.92
N GLY A 263 -22.12 -8.98 10.08
CA GLY A 263 -22.37 -9.75 11.29
C GLY A 263 -23.70 -10.50 11.27
N LYS A 264 -23.86 -11.39 12.26
CA LYS A 264 -25.06 -12.23 12.43
C LYS A 264 -26.13 -11.60 13.34
N GLU A 265 -25.79 -10.49 14.00
CA GLU A 265 -26.68 -9.76 14.89
C GLU A 265 -26.83 -8.31 14.41
N PRO A 266 -27.99 -7.67 14.62
CA PRO A 266 -28.16 -6.25 14.31
C PRO A 266 -27.25 -5.38 15.19
N VAL A 267 -26.74 -4.29 14.63
CA VAL A 267 -25.87 -3.33 15.33
C VAL A 267 -26.55 -1.97 15.41
N ASP A 268 -26.72 -1.45 16.62
CA ASP A 268 -27.17 -0.08 16.85
C ASP A 268 -26.01 0.89 16.62
N VAL A 269 -26.17 1.79 15.65
CA VAL A 269 -25.19 2.81 15.27
C VAL A 269 -25.57 4.19 15.77
N THR A 270 -26.60 4.28 16.62
CA THR A 270 -26.98 5.54 17.28
C THR A 270 -25.80 6.11 18.06
N GLY A 271 -25.44 7.37 17.79
CA GLY A 271 -24.32 8.04 18.43
C GLY A 271 -22.94 7.79 17.80
N TRP A 272 -22.84 6.90 16.80
CA TRP A 272 -21.59 6.72 16.05
C TRP A 272 -21.21 8.01 15.30
N THR A 273 -19.91 8.21 15.07
CA THR A 273 -19.39 9.43 14.45
C THR A 273 -18.88 9.17 13.03
N LEU A 274 -19.38 9.94 12.07
CA LEU A 274 -18.80 10.04 10.73
C LEU A 274 -17.83 11.23 10.68
N PHE A 275 -16.60 11.03 10.20
CA PHE A 275 -15.61 12.07 10.02
C PHE A 275 -15.26 12.23 8.54
N VAL A 276 -15.55 13.40 7.99
CA VAL A 276 -15.22 13.79 6.61
C VAL A 276 -13.91 14.57 6.62
N LYS A 277 -12.79 13.89 6.33
CA LYS A 277 -11.41 14.42 6.51
C LYS A 277 -11.17 15.69 5.70
N LEU A 278 -11.59 15.70 4.44
CA LEU A 278 -11.39 16.86 3.54
C LEU A 278 -12.01 18.16 4.08
N ARG A 279 -13.11 18.05 4.83
CA ARG A 279 -13.81 19.19 5.45
C ARG A 279 -13.43 19.40 6.91
N ASN A 280 -12.67 18.48 7.50
CA ASN A 280 -12.40 18.41 8.92
C ASN A 280 -13.70 18.46 9.77
N GLU A 281 -14.71 17.70 9.35
CA GLU A 281 -16.06 17.76 9.90
C GLU A 281 -16.46 16.44 10.54
N LYS A 282 -16.98 16.48 11.76
CA LYS A 282 -17.48 15.31 12.52
C LYS A 282 -18.98 15.41 12.71
N LEU A 283 -19.69 14.37 12.32
CA LEU A 283 -21.15 14.27 12.35
C LEU A 283 -21.54 13.08 13.20
N THR A 284 -22.54 13.23 14.06
CA THR A 284 -23.07 12.11 14.87
C THR A 284 -24.30 11.52 14.18
N ILE A 285 -24.39 10.19 14.08
CA ILE A 285 -25.60 9.51 13.60
C ILE A 285 -26.70 9.64 14.67
N ASN A 286 -27.81 10.26 14.29
CA ASN A 286 -28.92 10.59 15.21
C ASN A 286 -29.58 9.34 15.78
N ALA A 287 -29.86 8.34 14.94
CA ALA A 287 -30.39 7.04 15.31
C ALA A 287 -30.28 6.06 14.13
N GLY A 288 -30.08 4.77 14.41
CA GLY A 288 -30.13 3.76 13.36
C GLY A 288 -29.68 2.38 13.82
N VAL A 289 -30.24 1.33 13.21
CA VAL A 289 -29.83 -0.06 13.44
C VAL A 289 -29.52 -0.69 12.08
N VAL A 290 -28.30 -1.21 11.92
CA VAL A 290 -27.90 -1.96 10.73
C VAL A 290 -28.26 -3.44 10.94
N PRO A 291 -29.22 -4.01 10.19
CA PRO A 291 -29.62 -5.40 10.36
C PRO A 291 -28.47 -6.37 10.11
N ALA A 292 -28.51 -7.57 10.71
CA ALA A 292 -27.57 -8.64 10.41
C ALA A 292 -27.59 -8.99 8.91
N GLY A 293 -26.42 -9.01 8.27
CA GLY A 293 -26.30 -9.22 6.81
C GLY A 293 -27.03 -8.18 5.97
N GLY A 294 -27.38 -7.03 6.55
CA GLY A 294 -28.25 -6.03 5.95
C GLY A 294 -27.60 -4.66 5.83
N TYR A 295 -28.34 -3.75 5.22
CA TYR A 295 -27.93 -2.39 4.89
C TYR A 295 -28.73 -1.37 5.69
N LEU A 296 -28.09 -0.27 6.05
CA LEU A 296 -28.74 0.93 6.60
C LEU A 296 -28.34 2.13 5.75
N LEU A 297 -29.34 2.73 5.12
CA LEU A 297 -29.18 3.92 4.31
C LEU A 297 -29.48 5.16 5.16
N LEU A 298 -28.51 6.07 5.24
CA LEU A 298 -28.59 7.31 6.02
C LEU A 298 -28.71 8.51 5.07
N ASP A 299 -29.83 9.25 5.16
CA ASP A 299 -30.07 10.51 4.46
C ASP A 299 -29.15 11.59 5.05
N GLY A 300 -28.27 12.13 4.19
CA GLY A 300 -27.27 13.12 4.59
C GLY A 300 -27.87 14.38 5.23
N ALA A 301 -29.13 14.71 4.95
CA ALA A 301 -29.77 15.91 5.50
C ALA A 301 -30.53 15.67 6.82
N LYS A 302 -30.79 14.42 7.22
CA LYS A 302 -31.72 14.10 8.32
C LYS A 302 -31.15 13.20 9.40
N ASP A 303 -30.28 12.28 9.03
CA ASP A 303 -29.86 11.20 9.93
C ASP A 303 -28.58 11.53 10.71
N PHE A 304 -28.05 12.74 10.52
CA PHE A 304 -26.85 13.26 11.18
C PHE A 304 -27.15 14.50 12.02
N SER A 305 -26.25 14.82 12.95
CA SER A 305 -26.32 16.00 13.82
C SER A 305 -26.37 17.32 13.04
N ASP A 306 -25.74 17.34 11.87
CA ASP A 306 -25.74 18.43 10.89
C ASP A 306 -25.82 17.83 9.47
N GLU A 307 -26.03 18.66 8.45
CA GLU A 307 -26.09 18.19 7.06
C GLU A 307 -24.73 17.61 6.62
N LEU A 308 -24.75 16.35 6.18
CA LEU A 308 -23.60 15.72 5.54
C LEU A 308 -23.30 16.37 4.20
N VAL A 309 -22.08 16.90 4.08
CA VAL A 309 -21.55 17.42 2.83
C VAL A 309 -20.34 16.61 2.38
N VAL A 310 -20.51 15.80 1.34
CA VAL A 310 -19.44 15.06 0.67
C VAL A 310 -19.10 15.78 -0.64
N SER A 311 -17.88 16.29 -0.78
CA SER A 311 -17.47 17.00 -1.99
C SER A 311 -17.37 16.05 -3.19
N ASP A 312 -17.64 16.54 -4.40
CA ASP A 312 -17.32 15.81 -5.64
C ASP A 312 -15.81 15.76 -5.93
N GLN A 313 -15.00 16.40 -5.08
CA GLN A 313 -13.56 16.22 -5.00
C GLN A 313 -13.16 14.90 -4.37
N GLY A 314 -14.11 14.15 -3.80
CA GLY A 314 -13.87 12.92 -3.07
C GLY A 314 -13.21 13.18 -1.71
N GLY A 315 -12.30 12.30 -1.33
CA GLY A 315 -11.57 12.34 -0.06
C GLY A 315 -11.97 11.22 0.89
N GLU A 316 -11.45 11.31 2.10
CA GLU A 316 -11.48 10.22 3.06
C GLU A 316 -12.63 10.40 4.05
N ILE A 317 -13.38 9.33 4.27
CA ILE A 317 -14.44 9.27 5.26
C ILE A 317 -14.15 8.15 6.23
N TYR A 318 -14.25 8.45 7.52
CA TYR A 318 -14.10 7.50 8.61
C TYR A 318 -15.42 7.40 9.38
N LEU A 319 -15.74 6.21 9.85
CA LEU A 319 -16.84 5.90 10.74
C LEU A 319 -16.26 5.33 12.02
N TYR A 320 -16.59 5.94 13.15
CA TYR A 320 -16.16 5.54 14.48
C TYR A 320 -17.36 5.11 15.31
N GLY A 321 -17.30 3.90 15.85
CA GLY A 321 -18.26 3.39 16.82
C GLY A 321 -18.04 3.95 18.21
N MET A 322 -18.77 3.39 19.18
CA MET A 322 -18.73 3.84 20.59
C MET A 322 -17.59 3.19 21.38
N VAL A 323 -16.91 2.22 20.80
CA VAL A 323 -15.78 1.48 21.38
C VAL A 323 -14.52 1.82 20.61
N GLU A 324 -13.39 2.00 21.30
CA GLU A 324 -12.10 2.24 20.65
C GLU A 324 -11.75 1.09 19.69
N GLY A 325 -11.29 1.43 18.49
CA GLY A 325 -10.99 0.47 17.42
C GLY A 325 -12.22 -0.01 16.66
N GLN A 326 -13.42 0.35 17.11
CA GLN A 326 -14.63 0.12 16.34
C GLN A 326 -14.68 1.12 15.19
N GLU A 327 -14.21 0.73 14.01
CA GLU A 327 -14.08 1.67 12.90
C GLU A 327 -14.26 1.04 11.53
N SER A 328 -14.59 1.90 10.57
CA SER A 328 -14.55 1.64 9.14
C SER A 328 -14.14 2.92 8.43
N SER A 329 -13.54 2.81 7.25
CA SER A 329 -13.20 3.97 6.45
C SER A 329 -13.23 3.65 4.97
N ILE A 330 -13.40 4.69 4.15
CA ILE A 330 -13.42 4.61 2.69
C ILE A 330 -12.71 5.82 2.09
N TRP A 331 -11.95 5.59 1.03
CA TRP A 331 -11.41 6.62 0.15
C TRP A 331 -12.36 6.81 -1.03
N LEU A 332 -12.89 8.03 -1.18
CA LEU A 332 -13.72 8.39 -2.33
C LEU A 332 -12.88 9.04 -3.42
N PRO A 333 -12.84 8.48 -4.64
CA PRO A 333 -12.27 9.17 -5.80
C PRO A 333 -13.07 10.43 -6.13
N ALA A 334 -12.44 11.39 -6.81
CA ALA A 334 -13.16 12.55 -7.28
C ALA A 334 -14.17 12.15 -8.36
N GLY A 335 -15.33 12.80 -8.37
CA GLY A 335 -16.41 12.52 -9.30
C GLY A 335 -17.78 12.78 -8.69
N LYS A 336 -18.80 12.77 -9.56
CA LYS A 336 -20.21 12.97 -9.19
C LYS A 336 -20.98 11.67 -9.01
N GLY A 337 -20.35 10.54 -9.33
CA GLY A 337 -20.94 9.22 -9.15
C GLY A 337 -20.85 8.75 -7.71
N VAL A 338 -21.59 7.70 -7.38
CA VAL A 338 -21.43 6.97 -6.13
C VAL A 338 -20.08 6.25 -6.09
N SER A 339 -19.53 6.10 -4.89
CA SER A 339 -18.35 5.26 -4.62
C SER A 339 -18.67 4.29 -3.51
N GLY A 340 -18.01 3.14 -3.49
CA GLY A 340 -18.30 2.09 -2.53
C GLY A 340 -17.20 1.05 -2.42
N VAL A 341 -17.46 0.08 -1.54
CA VAL A 341 -16.57 -1.04 -1.25
C VAL A 341 -17.10 -2.31 -1.91
N VAL A 342 -16.23 -3.11 -2.51
CA VAL A 342 -16.59 -4.41 -3.09
C VAL A 342 -15.67 -5.48 -2.52
N ASP A 343 -16.25 -6.62 -2.14
CA ASP A 343 -15.49 -7.78 -1.69
C ASP A 343 -14.84 -8.47 -2.89
N VAL A 344 -13.55 -8.77 -2.78
CA VAL A 344 -12.74 -9.35 -3.85
C VAL A 344 -12.56 -10.84 -3.60
N ALA A 345 -12.41 -11.62 -4.68
CA ALA A 345 -12.32 -13.08 -4.60
C ALA A 345 -11.13 -13.61 -3.77
N ASP A 346 -10.07 -12.81 -3.60
CA ASP A 346 -8.92 -13.14 -2.77
C ASP A 346 -9.15 -12.84 -1.27
N GLY A 347 -10.34 -12.38 -0.89
CA GLY A 347 -10.70 -12.01 0.48
C GLY A 347 -10.36 -10.56 0.84
N SER A 348 -9.74 -9.82 -0.07
CA SER A 348 -9.51 -8.38 0.11
C SER A 348 -10.76 -7.55 -0.16
N ILE A 349 -10.66 -6.25 0.10
CA ILE A 349 -11.68 -5.27 -0.26
C ILE A 349 -11.12 -4.28 -1.27
N ALA A 350 -11.92 -3.94 -2.28
CA ALA A 350 -11.62 -2.89 -3.23
C ALA A 350 -12.53 -1.69 -2.99
N GLN A 351 -12.01 -0.48 -3.20
CA GLN A 351 -12.76 0.77 -3.08
C GLN A 351 -12.62 1.59 -4.36
N GLY A 352 -13.69 2.29 -4.76
CA GLY A 352 -13.67 3.11 -5.97
C GLY A 352 -15.06 3.59 -6.39
N PRO A 353 -15.16 4.25 -7.56
CA PRO A 353 -16.46 4.62 -8.11
C PRO A 353 -17.26 3.35 -8.46
N LEU A 354 -18.54 3.32 -8.14
CA LEU A 354 -19.44 2.23 -8.54
C LEU A 354 -20.03 2.51 -9.92
N ALA A 355 -20.32 1.43 -10.66
CA ALA A 355 -20.96 1.54 -11.97
C ALA A 355 -22.38 2.14 -11.86
N GLU A 356 -23.12 1.71 -10.83
CA GLU A 356 -24.48 2.14 -10.52
C GLU A 356 -24.66 2.30 -9.02
N ALA A 357 -25.57 3.20 -8.64
CA ALA A 357 -25.97 3.37 -7.24
C ALA A 357 -26.87 2.23 -6.78
N THR A 358 -26.63 1.70 -5.58
CA THR A 358 -27.28 0.47 -5.08
C THR A 358 -27.86 0.60 -3.67
N PRO A 359 -28.64 1.66 -3.35
CA PRO A 359 -29.17 1.87 -2.01
C PRO A 359 -30.07 0.71 -1.55
N GLY A 360 -29.73 0.14 -0.39
CA GLY A 360 -30.38 -0.97 0.28
C GLY A 360 -30.02 -2.35 -0.28
N ALA A 361 -29.00 -2.46 -1.13
CA ALA A 361 -28.67 -3.68 -1.85
C ALA A 361 -27.15 -3.91 -1.94
N MET A 362 -26.78 -5.06 -2.48
CA MET A 362 -25.38 -5.36 -2.79
C MET A 362 -24.83 -4.36 -3.81
N ASN A 363 -23.61 -3.87 -3.55
CA ASN A 363 -22.92 -2.94 -4.42
C ASN A 363 -22.79 -3.47 -5.84
N SER A 364 -22.93 -2.56 -6.81
CA SER A 364 -22.55 -2.85 -8.19
C SER A 364 -21.02 -3.04 -8.32
N ALA A 365 -20.57 -3.50 -9.49
CA ALA A 365 -19.14 -3.58 -9.75
C ALA A 365 -18.48 -2.19 -9.74
N LEU A 366 -17.18 -2.13 -9.45
CA LEU A 366 -16.42 -0.90 -9.62
C LEU A 366 -16.47 -0.47 -11.09
N LYS A 367 -16.69 0.82 -11.32
CA LYS A 367 -16.80 1.42 -12.64
C LYS A 367 -15.44 1.47 -13.32
N LEU A 368 -15.28 0.68 -14.38
CA LEU A 368 -14.13 0.84 -15.27
C LEU A 368 -14.27 2.10 -16.11
N GLY A 369 -13.23 2.92 -16.15
CA GLY A 369 -13.13 4.13 -16.94
C GLY A 369 -12.71 3.88 -18.38
N SER A 370 -12.47 4.97 -19.11
CA SER A 370 -12.10 4.93 -20.54
C SER A 370 -10.67 4.50 -20.83
N VAL A 371 -9.77 4.52 -19.84
CA VAL A 371 -8.39 4.06 -19.95
C VAL A 371 -8.16 3.06 -18.83
N TYR A 372 -7.68 1.87 -19.15
CA TYR A 372 -7.51 0.81 -18.15
C TYR A 372 -6.15 0.11 -18.29
N ILE A 373 -5.74 -0.57 -17.23
CA ILE A 373 -4.51 -1.34 -17.18
C ILE A 373 -4.78 -2.68 -17.85
N ASP A 374 -4.13 -2.91 -18.99
CA ASP A 374 -4.30 -4.11 -19.79
C ASP A 374 -3.25 -5.17 -19.45
N GLU A 375 -2.02 -4.74 -19.14
CA GLU A 375 -0.93 -5.67 -18.87
C GLU A 375 0.00 -5.14 -17.77
N ILE A 376 0.43 -6.06 -16.89
CA ILE A 376 1.43 -5.81 -15.84
C ILE A 376 2.45 -6.94 -15.91
N HIS A 377 3.65 -6.62 -16.38
CA HIS A 377 4.78 -7.53 -16.31
C HIS A 377 5.67 -7.10 -15.14
N TYR A 378 5.42 -7.69 -13.97
CA TYR A 378 6.26 -7.55 -12.78
C TYR A 378 7.16 -8.78 -12.68
N HIS A 379 8.29 -8.67 -11.96
CA HIS A 379 9.23 -9.77 -11.73
C HIS A 379 9.53 -10.63 -12.99
N PRO A 380 10.17 -10.06 -14.03
CA PRO A 380 10.52 -10.80 -15.25
C PRO A 380 11.47 -11.99 -14.95
N ASP A 381 11.49 -13.02 -15.82
CA ASP A 381 12.46 -14.11 -15.68
C ASP A 381 13.89 -13.58 -15.85
N GLU A 382 14.67 -13.60 -14.77
CA GLU A 382 16.05 -13.12 -14.77
C GLU A 382 16.97 -13.88 -15.76
N LYS A 383 16.53 -15.04 -16.27
CA LYS A 383 17.27 -15.82 -17.29
C LYS A 383 17.09 -15.28 -18.71
N ASP A 384 16.12 -14.40 -18.94
CA ASP A 384 15.90 -13.82 -20.26
C ASP A 384 17.04 -12.90 -20.69
N ALA A 385 17.19 -12.70 -22.01
CA ALA A 385 18.28 -11.92 -22.57
C ALA A 385 18.13 -10.40 -22.30
N LEU A 386 16.90 -9.93 -22.04
CA LEU A 386 16.61 -8.55 -21.67
C LEU A 386 15.35 -8.52 -20.76
N PRO A 387 15.45 -8.92 -19.49
CA PRO A 387 14.33 -8.92 -18.56
C PRO A 387 14.07 -7.49 -18.11
N PHE A 388 12.83 -7.03 -18.29
CA PHE A 388 12.38 -5.73 -17.78
C PHE A 388 10.89 -5.77 -17.49
N GLU A 389 10.51 -4.95 -16.53
CA GLU A 389 9.12 -4.75 -16.14
C GLU A 389 8.43 -3.78 -17.09
N PHE A 390 7.12 -3.90 -17.25
CA PHE A 390 6.35 -2.89 -17.98
C PHE A 390 4.88 -2.89 -17.57
N LEU A 391 4.21 -1.81 -17.94
CA LEU A 391 2.76 -1.69 -17.91
C LEU A 391 2.22 -1.37 -19.29
N GLU A 392 1.02 -1.84 -19.59
CA GLU A 392 0.28 -1.42 -20.77
C GLU A 392 -1.07 -0.81 -20.39
N LEU A 393 -1.38 0.33 -20.99
CA LEU A 393 -2.67 0.99 -20.85
C LEU A 393 -3.41 1.01 -22.19
N VAL A 394 -4.70 0.69 -22.16
CA VAL A 394 -5.59 0.71 -23.33
C VAL A 394 -6.61 1.83 -23.21
N ASN A 395 -6.85 2.53 -24.32
CA ASN A 395 -8.00 3.43 -24.49
C ASN A 395 -9.18 2.64 -25.05
N ALA A 396 -10.23 2.47 -24.26
CA ALA A 396 -11.44 1.72 -24.63
C ALA A 396 -12.40 2.49 -25.56
N THR A 397 -12.07 3.72 -25.95
CA THR A 397 -12.96 4.60 -26.71
C THR A 397 -12.59 4.65 -28.19
N ALA A 398 -13.60 4.89 -29.03
CA ALA A 398 -13.43 5.07 -30.47
C ALA A 398 -12.81 6.43 -30.89
N ALA A 399 -12.36 7.23 -29.92
CA ALA A 399 -11.69 8.51 -30.14
C ALA A 399 -10.34 8.53 -29.43
N PRO A 400 -9.33 9.27 -29.94
CA PRO A 400 -8.08 9.44 -29.19
C PRO A 400 -8.34 10.16 -27.87
N ILE A 401 -7.67 9.72 -26.80
CA ILE A 401 -7.71 10.36 -25.48
C ILE A 401 -6.43 11.15 -25.26
N SER A 402 -6.57 12.45 -24.99
CA SER A 402 -5.44 13.24 -24.46
C SER A 402 -5.27 12.94 -22.98
N LEU A 403 -4.05 12.59 -22.59
CA LEU A 403 -3.68 12.33 -21.20
C LEU A 403 -3.31 13.62 -20.44
N TYR A 404 -3.80 14.77 -20.90
CA TYR A 404 -3.62 16.05 -20.23
C TYR A 404 -4.93 16.83 -20.20
N ASN A 405 -5.37 17.20 -19.00
CA ASN A 405 -6.54 18.04 -18.81
C ASN A 405 -6.13 19.52 -18.92
N SER A 406 -6.46 20.16 -20.04
CA SER A 406 -6.11 21.57 -20.31
C SER A 406 -6.82 22.59 -19.41
N THR A 407 -7.97 22.22 -18.84
CA THR A 407 -8.73 23.07 -17.92
C THR A 407 -8.11 23.06 -16.54
N VAL A 408 -7.78 21.88 -16.02
CA VAL A 408 -7.08 21.69 -14.74
C VAL A 408 -5.58 22.01 -14.85
N LYS A 409 -5.05 22.03 -16.09
CA LYS A 409 -3.63 22.19 -16.43
C LYS A 409 -2.74 21.12 -15.80
N LYS A 410 -3.20 19.87 -15.84
CA LYS A 410 -2.55 18.75 -15.20
C LYS A 410 -2.61 17.49 -16.06
N GLY A 411 -1.54 16.70 -16.01
CA GLY A 411 -1.45 15.39 -16.64
C GLY A 411 -2.24 14.32 -15.89
N TRP A 412 -2.74 13.33 -16.63
CA TRP A 412 -3.14 12.05 -16.06
C TRP A 412 -1.95 11.43 -15.33
N LYS A 413 -2.26 10.61 -14.33
CA LYS A 413 -1.26 9.91 -13.54
C LYS A 413 -1.44 8.42 -13.62
N VAL A 414 -0.32 7.70 -13.56
CA VAL A 414 -0.30 6.29 -13.19
C VAL A 414 0.41 6.21 -11.85
N GLU A 415 -0.39 6.02 -10.81
CA GLU A 415 0.10 5.74 -9.46
C GLU A 415 0.72 4.33 -9.39
N GLY A 416 1.63 4.11 -8.45
CA GLY A 416 2.51 2.93 -8.39
C GLY A 416 3.83 3.21 -9.09
N VAL A 417 3.79 3.62 -10.37
CA VAL A 417 4.99 3.93 -11.17
C VAL A 417 5.30 5.42 -11.33
N ASN A 418 4.58 6.29 -10.62
CA ASN A 418 4.88 7.73 -10.53
C ASN A 418 4.94 8.47 -11.89
N ILE A 419 4.12 8.06 -12.86
CA ILE A 419 4.00 8.78 -14.14
C ILE A 419 3.03 9.94 -14.00
N GLU A 420 3.39 11.07 -14.60
CA GLU A 420 2.49 12.17 -14.95
C GLU A 420 2.66 12.52 -16.42
N PHE A 421 1.57 12.44 -17.19
CA PHE A 421 1.59 12.68 -18.63
C PHE A 421 1.64 14.18 -18.98
N GLY A 422 2.27 14.50 -20.10
CA GLY A 422 2.42 15.84 -20.65
C GLY A 422 1.31 16.26 -21.61
N PRO A 423 1.29 17.54 -22.01
CA PRO A 423 0.23 18.13 -22.86
C PRO A 423 0.11 17.54 -24.27
N ASN A 424 1.10 16.77 -24.72
CA ASN A 424 1.11 16.15 -26.05
C ASN A 424 0.85 14.64 -26.00
N ASP A 425 0.64 14.08 -24.81
CA ASP A 425 0.49 12.64 -24.64
C ASP A 425 -0.93 12.21 -24.97
N ILE A 426 -1.03 11.21 -25.83
CA ILE A 426 -2.28 10.76 -26.42
C ILE A 426 -2.25 9.23 -26.52
N ILE A 427 -3.34 8.59 -26.13
CA ILE A 427 -3.61 7.20 -26.50
C ILE A 427 -4.55 7.23 -27.72
N PRO A 428 -4.17 6.62 -28.87
CA PRO A 428 -5.04 6.55 -30.04
C PRO A 428 -6.39 5.90 -29.75
N ALA A 429 -7.38 6.12 -30.62
CA ALA A 429 -8.69 5.47 -30.54
C ALA A 429 -8.55 3.94 -30.57
N ASN A 430 -9.14 3.24 -29.60
CA ASN A 430 -8.94 1.79 -29.38
C ASN A 430 -7.45 1.38 -29.34
N GLY A 431 -6.57 2.33 -29.05
CA GLY A 431 -5.13 2.15 -29.05
C GLY A 431 -4.61 1.88 -27.64
N ARG A 432 -3.29 1.72 -27.56
CA ARG A 432 -2.57 1.41 -26.33
C ARG A 432 -1.25 2.15 -26.25
N ILE A 433 -0.71 2.24 -25.06
CA ILE A 433 0.62 2.78 -24.78
C ILE A 433 1.37 1.81 -23.87
N LEU A 434 2.69 1.77 -24.04
CA LEU A 434 3.60 0.96 -23.25
C LEU A 434 4.36 1.86 -22.27
N LEU A 435 4.42 1.48 -21.01
CA LEU A 435 5.18 2.17 -19.97
C LEU A 435 6.34 1.27 -19.55
N ILE A 436 7.57 1.75 -19.62
CA ILE A 436 8.80 0.99 -19.28
C ILE A 436 9.64 1.75 -18.24
N PRO A 437 10.55 1.09 -17.50
CA PRO A 437 11.48 1.79 -16.62
C PRO A 437 12.35 2.79 -17.38
N SER A 438 12.69 3.92 -16.77
CA SER A 438 13.63 4.91 -17.31
C SER A 438 15.08 4.42 -17.24
N VAL A 439 15.35 3.51 -16.31
CA VAL A 439 16.62 2.81 -16.11
C VAL A 439 16.35 1.37 -15.70
N LEU A 440 17.22 0.44 -16.09
CA LEU A 440 17.24 -0.91 -15.54
C LEU A 440 18.19 -0.92 -14.34
N GLU A 441 17.70 -1.23 -13.13
CA GLU A 441 18.54 -1.17 -11.94
C GLU A 441 19.49 -2.38 -11.82
N ASP A 442 19.08 -3.55 -12.37
CA ASP A 442 19.86 -4.80 -12.24
C ASP A 442 20.78 -5.04 -13.45
N VAL A 443 20.55 -4.33 -14.55
CA VAL A 443 21.27 -4.49 -15.81
C VAL A 443 21.77 -3.12 -16.29
N ASN A 444 23.08 -2.95 -16.36
CA ASN A 444 23.67 -1.74 -16.92
C ASN A 444 23.76 -1.85 -18.46
N ASP A 445 22.69 -1.47 -19.17
CA ASP A 445 22.69 -1.37 -20.63
C ASP A 445 22.65 0.10 -21.07
N ALA A 446 23.77 0.58 -21.64
CA ALA A 446 23.89 1.94 -22.16
C ALA A 446 22.98 2.23 -23.38
N GLY A 447 22.41 1.20 -23.99
CA GLY A 447 21.42 1.30 -25.07
C GLY A 447 19.96 1.26 -24.61
N TRP A 448 19.70 1.18 -23.29
CA TRP A 448 18.34 1.09 -22.75
C TRP A 448 17.45 2.27 -23.19
N GLY A 449 16.21 1.95 -23.56
CA GLY A 449 15.19 2.93 -23.90
C GLY A 449 14.17 2.44 -24.94
N ALA A 450 13.26 3.34 -25.29
CA ALA A 450 12.12 3.05 -26.18
C ALA A 450 12.52 2.42 -27.52
N ASP A 451 13.63 2.87 -28.14
CA ASP A 451 14.08 2.36 -29.44
C ASP A 451 14.59 0.91 -29.35
N LEU A 452 15.30 0.57 -28.26
CA LEU A 452 15.77 -0.79 -28.00
C LEU A 452 14.59 -1.73 -27.76
N VAL A 453 13.65 -1.33 -26.89
CA VAL A 453 12.43 -2.10 -26.62
C VAL A 453 11.63 -2.31 -27.90
N ARG A 454 11.40 -1.23 -28.65
CA ARG A 454 10.65 -1.28 -29.92
C ARG A 454 11.26 -2.24 -30.92
N THR A 455 12.58 -2.18 -31.11
CA THR A 455 13.29 -3.03 -32.06
C THR A 455 13.31 -4.49 -31.60
N THR A 456 13.60 -4.72 -30.32
CA THR A 456 13.74 -6.08 -29.74
C THR A 456 12.41 -6.82 -29.75
N TYR A 457 11.33 -6.16 -29.35
CA TYR A 457 10.02 -6.80 -29.17
C TYR A 457 9.04 -6.55 -30.32
N SER A 458 9.49 -5.84 -31.37
CA SER A 458 8.69 -5.46 -32.54
C SER A 458 7.41 -4.70 -32.14
N VAL A 459 7.55 -3.70 -31.27
CA VAL A 459 6.44 -2.86 -30.80
C VAL A 459 5.91 -2.01 -31.97
N PRO A 460 4.60 -2.03 -32.28
CA PRO A 460 4.03 -1.27 -33.40
C PRO A 460 4.34 0.23 -33.34
N ALA A 461 4.60 0.84 -34.50
CA ALA A 461 5.09 2.23 -34.59
C ALA A 461 4.12 3.29 -34.03
N ASP A 462 2.83 2.97 -33.98
CA ASP A 462 1.75 3.80 -33.45
C ASP A 462 1.55 3.64 -31.93
N VAL A 463 2.16 2.62 -31.31
CA VAL A 463 2.20 2.48 -29.84
C VAL A 463 3.27 3.40 -29.29
N ALA A 464 2.84 4.42 -28.54
CA ALA A 464 3.75 5.29 -27.81
C ALA A 464 4.40 4.52 -26.64
N ILE A 465 5.68 4.77 -26.42
CA ILE A 465 6.44 4.20 -25.30
C ILE A 465 6.83 5.36 -24.37
N TYR A 466 6.37 5.30 -23.13
CA TYR A 466 6.71 6.25 -22.07
C TYR A 466 7.59 5.58 -21.02
N THR A 467 8.35 6.39 -20.29
CA THR A 467 9.23 5.89 -19.23
C THR A 467 8.75 6.28 -17.85
N TYR A 468 8.79 5.36 -16.89
CA TYR A 468 8.56 5.63 -15.47
C TYR A 468 9.85 5.49 -14.65
N ASN A 469 9.89 6.06 -13.45
CA ASN A 469 11.03 5.90 -12.55
C ASN A 469 10.75 4.80 -11.52
N GLY A 470 11.79 4.06 -11.14
CA GLY A 470 11.68 2.94 -10.20
C GLY A 470 11.28 1.63 -10.88
N LYS A 471 10.82 0.68 -10.06
CA LYS A 471 10.39 -0.66 -10.46
C LYS A 471 9.00 -0.94 -9.95
N LEU A 472 8.35 -1.91 -10.60
CA LEU A 472 7.19 -2.58 -10.06
C LEU A 472 7.60 -3.46 -8.86
N SER A 473 6.70 -3.57 -7.88
CA SER A 473 6.88 -4.49 -6.77
C SER A 473 6.78 -5.95 -7.22
N ASN A 474 7.86 -6.72 -7.09
CA ASN A 474 7.82 -8.16 -7.36
C ASN A 474 6.86 -8.96 -6.45
N ARG A 475 6.25 -8.34 -5.44
CA ARG A 475 5.29 -8.97 -4.52
C ARG A 475 3.86 -8.46 -4.69
N GLY A 476 3.71 -7.27 -5.25
CA GLY A 476 2.44 -6.56 -5.29
C GLY A 476 2.52 -5.13 -4.77
N GLU A 477 1.72 -4.28 -5.40
CA GLU A 477 1.51 -2.88 -5.04
C GLU A 477 0.18 -2.40 -5.65
N THR A 478 -0.25 -1.20 -5.28
CA THR A 478 -1.39 -0.55 -5.94
C THR A 478 -0.92 0.21 -7.18
N ILE A 479 -1.51 -0.12 -8.34
CA ILE A 479 -1.41 0.69 -9.55
C ILE A 479 -2.77 1.30 -9.84
N ALA A 480 -2.82 2.60 -10.09
CA ALA A 480 -4.07 3.28 -10.42
C ALA A 480 -3.90 4.30 -11.55
N VAL A 481 -4.79 4.26 -12.54
CA VAL A 481 -4.88 5.21 -13.65
C VAL A 481 -5.84 6.33 -13.25
N LYS A 482 -5.32 7.54 -13.13
CA LYS A 482 -6.02 8.69 -12.53
C LYS A 482 -6.12 9.87 -13.51
N GLU A 483 -7.36 10.30 -13.79
CA GLU A 483 -7.66 11.50 -14.59
C GLU A 483 -7.80 12.74 -13.68
N PRO A 484 -7.16 13.88 -13.98
CA PRO A 484 -7.33 15.10 -13.19
C PRO A 484 -8.76 15.65 -13.33
N TYR A 485 -9.43 15.82 -12.20
CA TYR A 485 -10.80 16.30 -12.11
C TYR A 485 -10.88 17.79 -11.79
N SER A 486 -10.23 18.20 -10.71
CA SER A 486 -10.22 19.59 -10.25
C SER A 486 -8.98 19.89 -9.42
N SER A 487 -8.80 21.16 -9.06
CA SER A 487 -7.77 21.57 -8.13
C SER A 487 -8.26 22.67 -7.19
N THR A 488 -7.62 22.76 -6.03
CA THR A 488 -7.81 23.85 -5.06
C THR A 488 -6.47 24.41 -4.68
N THR A 489 -6.38 25.73 -4.52
CA THR A 489 -5.18 26.37 -3.96
C THR A 489 -5.50 26.85 -2.55
N LYS A 490 -4.71 26.40 -1.58
CA LYS A 490 -4.75 26.89 -0.20
C LYS A 490 -3.32 27.22 0.23
N ASP A 491 -3.12 28.41 0.78
CA ASP A 491 -1.80 28.87 1.25
C ASP A 491 -0.67 28.76 0.22
N GLY A 492 -1.01 28.91 -1.08
CA GLY A 492 -0.06 28.79 -2.20
C GLY A 492 0.20 27.36 -2.67
N ILE A 493 -0.29 26.35 -1.96
CA ILE A 493 -0.16 24.94 -2.32
C ILE A 493 -1.36 24.52 -3.17
N VAL A 494 -1.10 23.94 -4.34
CA VAL A 494 -2.14 23.43 -5.24
C VAL A 494 -2.37 21.95 -4.97
N LYS A 495 -3.56 21.61 -4.50
CA LYS A 495 -4.04 20.23 -4.37
C LYS A 495 -4.85 19.86 -5.61
N TYR A 496 -4.57 18.69 -6.19
CA TYR A 496 -5.29 18.15 -7.34
C TYR A 496 -6.13 16.95 -6.89
N PHE A 497 -7.32 16.82 -7.48
CA PHE A 497 -8.27 15.74 -7.22
C PHE A 497 -8.48 14.95 -8.50
N TYR A 498 -8.65 13.63 -8.38
CA TYR A 498 -8.59 12.73 -9.52
C TYR A 498 -9.77 11.76 -9.56
N ILE A 499 -10.33 11.56 -10.75
CA ILE A 499 -11.18 10.41 -11.07
C ILE A 499 -10.29 9.19 -11.25
N TRP A 500 -10.73 8.04 -10.76
CA TRP A 500 -10.03 6.77 -10.98
C TRP A 500 -10.68 6.07 -12.17
N HIS A 501 -9.89 5.78 -13.20
CA HIS A 501 -10.35 5.03 -14.37
C HIS A 501 -10.16 3.53 -14.18
N ASP A 502 -9.04 3.13 -13.60
CA ASP A 502 -8.78 1.75 -13.26
C ASP A 502 -7.80 1.69 -12.11
N ALA A 503 -7.87 0.62 -11.33
CA ALA A 503 -6.91 0.36 -10.28
C ALA A 503 -6.82 -1.13 -10.00
N THR A 504 -5.67 -1.56 -9.52
CA THR A 504 -5.42 -2.92 -9.03
C THR A 504 -4.45 -2.84 -7.86
N LEU A 505 -4.63 -3.74 -6.89
CA LEU A 505 -3.59 -4.10 -5.94
C LEU A 505 -3.17 -5.52 -6.32
N TYR A 506 -2.22 -5.61 -7.26
CA TYR A 506 -1.79 -6.92 -7.75
C TYR A 506 -0.94 -7.62 -6.68
N SER A 507 -0.84 -8.94 -6.77
CA SER A 507 -0.01 -9.73 -5.87
C SER A 507 0.51 -10.98 -6.55
N ASP A 508 1.74 -11.34 -6.21
CA ASP A 508 2.37 -12.61 -6.54
C ASP A 508 1.72 -13.81 -5.83
N ALA A 509 1.03 -13.56 -4.72
CA ALA A 509 0.32 -14.57 -3.95
C ALA A 509 -1.06 -14.94 -4.54
N TRP A 510 -1.43 -14.37 -5.68
CA TRP A 510 -2.70 -14.69 -6.33
C TRP A 510 -2.72 -16.13 -6.88
N ALA A 511 -3.62 -16.93 -6.32
CA ALA A 511 -3.80 -18.32 -6.71
C ALA A 511 -4.11 -18.44 -8.22
N GLY A 512 -3.33 -19.27 -8.91
CA GLY A 512 -3.48 -19.51 -10.35
C GLY A 512 -2.82 -18.47 -11.25
N LEU A 513 -2.09 -17.48 -10.68
CA LEU A 513 -1.37 -16.44 -11.42
C LEU A 513 0.14 -16.43 -11.11
N THR A 514 0.65 -17.48 -10.46
CA THR A 514 2.07 -17.60 -10.07
C THR A 514 3.04 -17.62 -11.25
N ASP A 515 2.55 -17.95 -12.46
CA ASP A 515 3.40 -17.88 -13.65
C ASP A 515 3.77 -16.43 -14.01
N ALA A 516 3.03 -15.43 -13.52
CA ALA A 516 3.39 -14.02 -13.69
C ALA A 516 4.50 -13.55 -12.74
N ASP A 517 5.02 -14.43 -11.88
CA ASP A 517 6.02 -14.11 -10.85
C ASP A 517 7.34 -14.85 -11.14
N GLY A 518 8.32 -14.16 -11.74
CA GLY A 518 9.69 -14.67 -11.89
C GLY A 518 9.90 -15.74 -12.96
N VAL A 519 8.87 -16.11 -13.73
CA VAL A 519 8.95 -17.10 -14.83
C VAL A 519 8.61 -16.52 -16.21
N GLY A 520 8.53 -15.18 -16.30
CA GLY A 520 8.51 -14.43 -17.56
C GLY A 520 7.13 -14.21 -18.18
N TYR A 521 6.04 -14.61 -17.52
CA TYR A 521 4.68 -14.26 -17.95
C TYR A 521 4.30 -12.92 -17.33
N SER A 522 3.29 -12.26 -17.91
CA SER A 522 2.67 -11.06 -17.37
C SER A 522 1.25 -11.35 -16.89
N LEU A 523 0.73 -10.47 -16.03
CA LEU A 523 -0.71 -10.37 -15.78
C LEU A 523 -1.35 -9.63 -16.96
N GLN A 524 -2.24 -10.30 -17.67
CA GLN A 524 -3.04 -9.69 -18.73
C GLN A 524 -4.50 -9.58 -18.32
N ARG A 525 -5.14 -8.48 -18.68
CA ARG A 525 -6.53 -8.18 -18.32
C ARG A 525 -7.45 -9.19 -18.99
N ALA A 526 -8.23 -9.90 -18.17
CA ALA A 526 -9.20 -10.89 -18.61
C ALA A 526 -10.65 -10.41 -18.45
N ASN A 527 -10.90 -9.49 -17.50
CA ASN A 527 -12.22 -8.93 -17.25
C ASN A 527 -12.23 -7.41 -17.37
N VAL A 528 -12.95 -6.88 -18.36
CA VAL A 528 -13.10 -5.43 -18.59
C VAL A 528 -14.48 -4.89 -18.19
N THR A 529 -15.25 -5.64 -17.38
CA THR A 529 -16.53 -5.15 -16.83
C THR A 529 -16.37 -4.45 -15.48
N THR A 530 -15.17 -4.46 -14.90
CA THR A 530 -14.84 -3.82 -13.62
C THR A 530 -13.37 -3.45 -13.54
N MET A 531 -12.96 -2.75 -12.48
CA MET A 531 -11.56 -2.41 -12.21
C MET A 531 -10.69 -3.65 -11.96
N GLY A 532 -9.38 -3.50 -12.07
CA GLY A 532 -8.39 -4.58 -12.02
C GLY A 532 -8.18 -5.25 -10.66
N TYR A 533 -9.04 -5.03 -9.66
CA TYR A 533 -8.84 -5.62 -8.34
C TYR A 533 -9.07 -7.13 -8.33
N GLY A 534 -8.13 -7.86 -7.74
CA GLY A 534 -8.22 -9.29 -7.50
C GLY A 534 -7.87 -10.18 -8.69
N PRO A 535 -7.61 -11.47 -8.43
CA PRO A 535 -7.12 -12.40 -9.44
C PRO A 535 -8.12 -12.65 -10.56
N SER A 536 -9.43 -12.52 -10.29
CA SER A 536 -10.48 -12.73 -11.30
C SER A 536 -10.47 -11.72 -12.45
N ALA A 537 -9.77 -10.59 -12.29
CA ALA A 537 -9.61 -9.61 -13.34
C ALA A 537 -8.50 -9.99 -14.35
N TRP A 538 -7.64 -10.95 -14.02
CA TRP A 538 -6.40 -11.21 -14.74
C TRP A 538 -6.24 -12.67 -15.17
N LYS A 539 -5.30 -12.90 -16.08
CA LYS A 539 -4.73 -14.20 -16.43
C LYS A 539 -3.21 -14.04 -16.53
N ALA A 540 -2.45 -15.09 -16.24
CA ALA A 540 -1.03 -15.13 -16.57
C ALA A 540 -0.86 -15.57 -18.03
N ALA A 541 -0.09 -14.84 -18.82
CA ALA A 541 0.20 -15.18 -20.22
C ALA A 541 1.56 -14.62 -20.69
N GLU A 542 2.08 -15.13 -21.81
CA GLU A 542 3.30 -14.60 -22.42
C GLU A 542 3.15 -13.09 -22.73
N PRO A 543 4.16 -12.25 -22.42
CA PRO A 543 4.00 -10.80 -22.51
C PRO A 543 3.73 -10.27 -23.93
N THR A 544 2.79 -9.34 -24.04
CA THR A 544 2.30 -8.78 -25.32
C THR A 544 2.67 -7.31 -25.51
N PHE A 545 3.95 -7.04 -25.78
CA PHE A 545 4.46 -5.68 -25.96
C PHE A 545 3.75 -4.88 -27.08
N GLY A 546 2.74 -4.08 -26.73
CA GLY A 546 2.01 -3.21 -27.65
C GLY A 546 1.14 -3.95 -28.66
N LYS A 547 0.63 -5.16 -28.38
CA LYS A 547 -0.05 -6.02 -29.38
C LYS A 547 -1.49 -6.37 -29.06
#